data_AF-R0E1L0-F1
#
_entry.id   AF-R0E1L0-F1
#
_cell.length_a   1.000
_cell.length_b   1.000
_cell.length_c   1.000
_cell.angle_alpha   90.00
_cell.angle_beta   90.00
_cell.angle_gamma   90.00
#
_symmetry.space_group_name_H-M   'P 1'
#
loop_
_entity.id
_entity.type
_entity.pdbx_description
1 polymer ?
#
loop_
_entity_poly.entity_id
_entity_poly.type
_entity_poly.pdbx_seq_one_letter_code
_entity_poly.pdbx_strand_id
1 'polypeptide(L)'
;MTQEHAVAAAFAQTKYPTAREQNPCSSQLPPIPTTQAAMRELTRGRIVRQHRGAGESAGAGADLLLANDTLAKLLIDVTANVHEGYAARDLNRADIRARVITASEFVNHSSNQHGHALTLPAINLPDAKPRGILTIAQARMGRRVIVDAIQGYLGSEARSVTVQVGSGQVVAYWMVPTLRVQWPAGGSLRKFVRTLLRSFDAVTGTRLSEQRRGSFHRDEPDVQAALCALGVAANLGLLIVERINTRDATSSSASTLWDTLGQFTRTTGIPILCMATPGAAAPGITGPLHHYEFAAPW
;
A
#
# COMPACT_ATOMS: atom_id res chain seq x y z
N MET A 1 -1.68 -47.97 27.15
CA MET A 1 -3.15 -47.79 27.22
C MET A 1 -3.45 -47.16 28.57
N THR A 2 -3.90 -45.93 28.71
CA THR A 2 -4.31 -44.93 27.71
C THR A 2 -4.24 -43.59 28.44
N GLN A 3 -3.33 -42.73 27.97
CA GLN A 3 -3.16 -41.36 28.41
C GLN A 3 -4.01 -40.51 27.47
N GLU A 4 -5.33 -40.65 27.55
CA GLU A 4 -6.30 -39.93 26.74
C GLU A 4 -7.52 -39.62 27.62
N HIS A 5 -8.18 -38.50 27.37
CA HIS A 5 -9.32 -37.92 28.11
C HIS A 5 -9.06 -36.78 29.09
N ALA A 6 -8.04 -35.96 28.84
CA ALA A 6 -7.96 -34.59 29.39
C ALA A 6 -7.83 -33.50 28.29
N VAL A 7 -8.27 -33.79 27.06
CA VAL A 7 -8.09 -32.89 25.88
C VAL A 7 -9.43 -32.34 25.33
N ALA A 8 -10.56 -32.61 25.98
CA ALA A 8 -11.89 -32.36 25.37
C ALA A 8 -12.66 -31.14 25.89
N ALA A 9 -12.04 -30.18 26.58
CA ALA A 9 -12.75 -29.00 27.12
C ALA A 9 -12.05 -27.65 26.85
N ALA A 10 -11.28 -27.55 25.77
CA ALA A 10 -10.81 -26.28 25.23
C ALA A 10 -11.59 -25.91 23.96
N PHE A 11 -12.93 -25.92 24.04
CA PHE A 11 -13.75 -25.07 23.16
C PHE A 11 -13.55 -23.64 23.64
N ALA A 12 -12.39 -23.08 23.27
CA ALA A 12 -12.10 -21.68 23.45
C ALA A 12 -13.21 -20.90 22.73
N GLN A 13 -14.07 -20.29 23.53
CA GLN A 13 -14.99 -19.25 23.13
C GLN A 13 -14.26 -18.36 22.13
N THR A 14 -14.71 -18.35 20.88
CA THR A 14 -14.30 -17.39 19.87
C THR A 14 -14.77 -16.02 20.36
N LYS A 15 -13.99 -15.43 21.25
CA LYS A 15 -14.22 -14.13 21.83
C LYS A 15 -14.03 -13.18 20.67
N TYR A 16 -15.13 -12.78 20.02
CA TYR A 16 -15.08 -11.70 19.06
C TYR A 16 -14.40 -10.53 19.75
N PRO A 17 -13.25 -10.05 19.24
CA PRO A 17 -12.54 -8.95 19.89
C PRO A 17 -13.54 -7.81 20.03
N THR A 18 -13.69 -7.34 21.27
CA THR A 18 -14.52 -6.19 21.57
C THR A 18 -14.06 -5.00 20.71
N ALA A 19 -14.89 -3.98 20.48
CA ALA A 19 -14.52 -2.82 19.66
C ALA A 19 -13.22 -2.10 20.14
N ARG A 20 -12.75 -2.43 21.35
CA ARG A 20 -11.50 -1.95 21.96
C ARG A 20 -10.27 -2.82 21.64
N GLU A 21 -10.46 -4.06 21.18
CA GLU A 21 -9.41 -5.04 20.88
C GLU A 21 -9.16 -5.16 19.37
N GLN A 22 -10.04 -4.64 18.52
CA GLN A 22 -9.82 -4.62 17.08
C GLN A 22 -8.87 -3.48 16.71
N ASN A 23 -7.88 -3.76 15.87
CA ASN A 23 -6.98 -2.75 15.33
C ASN A 23 -7.84 -1.65 14.65
N PRO A 24 -7.72 -0.37 15.07
CA PRO A 24 -8.54 0.71 14.57
C PRO A 24 -8.45 0.87 13.05
N CYS A 25 -7.27 0.67 12.44
CA CYS A 25 -7.12 0.74 10.99
C CYS A 25 -7.76 -0.46 10.27
N SER A 26 -7.64 -1.67 10.83
CA SER A 26 -8.26 -2.87 10.24
C SER A 26 -9.79 -2.80 10.27
N SER A 27 -10.38 -2.17 11.28
CA SER A 27 -11.83 -1.98 11.40
C SER A 27 -12.44 -1.14 10.27
N GLN A 28 -11.61 -0.34 9.58
CA GLN A 28 -12.04 0.54 8.49
C GLN A 28 -11.96 -0.14 7.11
N LEU A 29 -11.43 -1.36 7.05
CA LEU A 29 -11.26 -2.09 5.81
C LEU A 29 -12.50 -2.90 5.47
N PRO A 30 -12.80 -3.09 4.17
CA PRO A 30 -13.75 -4.11 3.77
C PRO A 30 -13.26 -5.50 4.19
N PRO A 31 -14.16 -6.47 4.40
CA PRO A 31 -13.76 -7.86 4.65
C PRO A 31 -12.97 -8.42 3.46
N ILE A 32 -12.19 -9.49 3.69
CA ILE A 32 -11.56 -10.20 2.58
C ILE A 32 -12.68 -10.84 1.74
N PRO A 33 -12.80 -10.51 0.44
CA PRO A 33 -13.91 -11.00 -0.38
C PRO A 33 -13.76 -12.50 -0.63
N THR A 34 -14.88 -13.20 -0.80
CA THR A 34 -14.85 -14.54 -1.42
C THR A 34 -14.56 -14.41 -2.91
N THR A 35 -14.16 -15.49 -3.59
CA THR A 35 -13.93 -15.47 -5.06
C THR A 35 -15.12 -14.89 -5.82
N GLN A 36 -16.34 -15.32 -5.48
CA GLN A 36 -17.56 -14.82 -6.13
C GLN A 36 -17.80 -13.33 -5.83
N ALA A 37 -17.55 -12.88 -4.60
CA ALA A 37 -17.67 -11.46 -4.24
C ALA A 37 -16.62 -10.62 -4.98
N ALA A 38 -15.37 -11.10 -5.05
CA ALA A 38 -14.28 -10.43 -5.76
C ALA A 38 -14.60 -10.28 -7.25
N MET A 39 -15.10 -11.33 -7.91
CA MET A 39 -15.55 -11.24 -9.30
C MET A 39 -16.67 -10.21 -9.49
N ARG A 40 -17.64 -10.15 -8.57
CA ARG A 40 -18.73 -9.16 -8.61
C ARG A 40 -18.20 -7.75 -8.45
N GLU A 41 -17.27 -7.49 -7.53
CA GLU A 41 -16.68 -6.16 -7.32
C GLU A 41 -15.85 -5.70 -8.53
N LEU A 42 -15.04 -6.60 -9.10
CA LEU A 42 -14.31 -6.35 -10.35
C LEU A 42 -15.25 -6.02 -11.52
N THR A 43 -16.45 -6.62 -11.52
CA THR A 43 -17.49 -6.34 -12.52
C THR A 43 -18.24 -5.03 -12.21
N ARG A 44 -18.47 -4.68 -10.94
CA ARG A 44 -19.21 -3.47 -10.52
C ARG A 44 -18.41 -2.18 -10.70
N GLY A 45 -17.09 -2.21 -10.57
CA GLY A 45 -16.21 -1.06 -10.86
C GLY A 45 -16.44 -0.46 -12.26
N ARG A 46 -17.09 -1.22 -13.16
CA ARG A 46 -17.60 -0.82 -14.48
C ARG A 46 -18.68 0.28 -14.45
N ILE A 47 -19.60 0.27 -13.49
CA ILE A 47 -20.87 1.03 -13.57
C ILE A 47 -20.71 2.46 -13.04
N VAL A 48 -19.92 2.65 -11.98
CA VAL A 48 -19.74 3.97 -11.32
C VAL A 48 -19.06 4.99 -12.26
N ARG A 49 -18.24 4.53 -13.21
CA ARG A 49 -17.57 5.41 -14.17
C ARG A 49 -18.44 5.90 -15.31
N GLN A 50 -19.46 5.14 -15.73
CA GLN A 50 -20.35 5.60 -16.78
C GLN A 50 -21.21 6.80 -16.33
N HIS A 51 -21.44 6.96 -15.02
CA HIS A 51 -22.27 8.04 -14.49
C HIS A 51 -21.52 9.31 -14.07
N ARG A 52 -20.19 9.28 -13.91
CA ARG A 52 -19.41 10.43 -13.38
C ARG A 52 -18.65 11.25 -14.42
N GLY A 53 -18.82 10.98 -15.72
CA GLY A 53 -18.06 11.62 -16.80
C GLY A 53 -18.86 11.81 -18.08
N ALA A 54 -19.97 12.55 -18.03
CA ALA A 54 -20.55 13.17 -19.22
C ALA A 54 -19.81 14.50 -19.48
N GLY A 55 -18.59 14.39 -20.01
CA GLY A 55 -17.75 15.55 -20.28
C GLY A 55 -16.36 15.11 -20.71
N GLU A 56 -16.13 15.22 -22.01
CA GLU A 56 -14.82 15.15 -22.69
C GLU A 56 -14.30 13.78 -23.14
N SER A 57 -14.49 13.60 -24.45
CA SER A 57 -13.57 12.96 -25.40
C SER A 57 -13.72 11.45 -25.64
N ALA A 58 -14.60 11.19 -26.62
CA ALA A 58 -14.54 10.13 -27.63
C ALA A 58 -13.14 9.52 -27.83
N GLY A 59 -13.07 8.21 -27.65
CA GLY A 59 -11.85 7.39 -27.64
C GLY A 59 -11.94 6.20 -26.70
N ALA A 60 -12.94 6.17 -25.82
CA ALA A 60 -13.23 5.08 -24.91
C ALA A 60 -13.79 3.86 -25.66
N GLY A 61 -12.91 3.04 -26.24
CA GLY A 61 -13.13 1.61 -26.12
C GLY A 61 -13.36 1.33 -24.64
N ALA A 62 -14.55 0.84 -24.29
CA ALA A 62 -14.80 0.39 -22.93
C ALA A 62 -13.76 -0.69 -22.65
N ASP A 63 -12.70 -0.36 -21.89
CA ASP A 63 -11.70 -1.33 -21.44
C ASP A 63 -12.45 -2.36 -20.59
N LEU A 64 -12.89 -3.43 -21.25
CA LEU A 64 -13.80 -4.40 -20.70
C LEU A 64 -12.96 -5.37 -19.88
N LEU A 65 -12.96 -5.17 -18.57
CA LEU A 65 -12.35 -6.13 -17.66
C LEU A 65 -13.29 -7.34 -17.55
N LEU A 66 -12.93 -8.43 -18.21
CA LEU A 66 -13.56 -9.72 -17.98
C LEU A 66 -13.05 -10.27 -16.65
N ALA A 67 -13.88 -10.16 -15.61
CA ALA A 67 -13.57 -10.74 -14.31
C ALA A 67 -13.35 -12.26 -14.48
N ASN A 68 -12.22 -12.75 -14.00
CA ASN A 68 -11.83 -14.15 -14.01
C ASN A 68 -11.25 -14.53 -12.66
N ASP A 69 -11.01 -15.83 -12.45
CA ASP A 69 -10.52 -16.35 -11.18
C ASP A 69 -9.15 -15.78 -10.80
N THR A 70 -8.27 -15.51 -11.77
CA THR A 70 -6.96 -14.91 -11.52
C THR A 70 -7.07 -13.49 -10.98
N LEU A 71 -7.97 -12.67 -11.55
CA LEU A 71 -8.23 -11.31 -11.08
C LEU A 71 -8.93 -11.31 -9.72
N ALA A 72 -9.87 -12.24 -9.51
CA ALA A 72 -10.52 -12.42 -8.22
C ALA A 72 -9.50 -12.79 -7.15
N LYS A 73 -8.61 -13.73 -7.46
CA LYS A 73 -7.50 -14.13 -6.58
C LYS A 73 -6.56 -12.96 -6.29
N LEU A 74 -6.20 -12.15 -7.29
CA LEU A 74 -5.40 -10.94 -7.09
C LEU A 74 -6.06 -9.99 -6.09
N LEU A 75 -7.36 -9.70 -6.23
CA LEU A 75 -8.07 -8.83 -5.28
C LEU A 75 -8.11 -9.42 -3.86
N ILE A 76 -8.32 -10.73 -3.75
CA ILE A 76 -8.28 -11.45 -2.46
C ILE A 76 -6.89 -11.33 -1.82
N ASP A 77 -5.84 -11.65 -2.56
CA ASP A 77 -4.47 -11.69 -2.06
C ASP A 77 -3.96 -10.29 -1.71
N VAL A 78 -4.33 -9.26 -2.48
CA VAL A 78 -4.07 -7.86 -2.13
C VAL A 78 -4.80 -7.50 -0.83
N THR A 79 -6.09 -7.80 -0.73
CA THR A 79 -6.88 -7.46 0.46
C THR A 79 -6.34 -8.16 1.71
N ALA A 80 -6.02 -9.46 1.61
CA ALA A 80 -5.41 -10.23 2.69
C ALA A 80 -4.08 -9.61 3.14
N ASN A 81 -3.20 -9.24 2.20
CA ASN A 81 -1.93 -8.58 2.52
C ASN A 81 -2.11 -7.22 3.19
N VAL A 82 -3.15 -6.46 2.83
CA VAL A 82 -3.48 -5.19 3.51
C VAL A 82 -3.92 -5.46 4.96
N HIS A 83 -4.83 -6.42 5.17
CA HIS A 83 -5.28 -6.82 6.52
C HIS A 83 -4.11 -7.26 7.39
N GLU A 84 -3.25 -8.14 6.89
CA GLU A 84 -2.07 -8.60 7.62
C GLU A 84 -1.02 -7.48 7.84
N GLY A 85 -0.88 -6.57 6.88
CA GLY A 85 -0.02 -5.40 7.01
C GLY A 85 -0.47 -4.50 8.15
N TYR A 86 -1.78 -4.25 8.27
CA TYR A 86 -2.32 -3.50 9.40
C TYR A 86 -2.20 -4.28 10.71
N ALA A 87 -2.40 -5.60 10.72
CA ALA A 87 -2.20 -6.40 11.93
C ALA A 87 -0.77 -6.25 12.51
N ALA A 88 0.25 -6.15 11.64
CA ALA A 88 1.63 -5.86 12.05
C ALA A 88 1.85 -4.41 12.56
N ARG A 89 0.91 -3.51 12.26
CA ARG A 89 0.92 -2.08 12.60
C ARG A 89 -0.27 -1.69 13.49
N ASP A 90 -0.60 -2.53 14.46
CA ASP A 90 -1.74 -2.28 15.34
C ASP A 90 -1.52 -1.04 16.23
N LEU A 91 -2.34 -0.01 16.02
CA LEU A 91 -2.30 1.23 16.78
C LEU A 91 -2.77 1.07 18.24
N ASN A 92 -3.38 -0.05 18.61
CA ASN A 92 -3.64 -0.35 20.01
C ASN A 92 -2.34 -0.62 20.80
N ARG A 93 -1.26 -0.96 20.11
CA ARG A 93 0.06 -1.17 20.71
C ARG A 93 0.82 0.13 20.89
N ALA A 94 1.33 0.37 22.10
CA ALA A 94 2.01 1.62 22.45
C ALA A 94 3.34 1.82 21.69
N ASP A 95 4.09 0.74 21.46
CA ASP A 95 5.35 0.76 20.69
C ASP A 95 5.12 1.17 19.24
N ILE A 96 4.04 0.69 18.62
CA ILE A 96 3.66 1.06 17.26
C ILE A 96 3.26 2.54 17.19
N ARG A 97 2.42 3.01 18.13
CA ARG A 97 2.05 4.44 18.19
C ARG A 97 3.26 5.35 18.34
N ALA A 98 4.21 5.00 19.19
CA ALA A 98 5.44 5.78 19.36
C ALA A 98 6.20 5.89 18.03
N ARG A 99 6.33 4.79 17.27
CA ARG A 99 6.97 4.79 15.95
C ARG A 99 6.23 5.64 14.92
N VAL A 100 4.89 5.61 14.92
CA VAL A 100 4.06 6.46 14.04
C VAL A 100 4.27 7.94 14.36
N ILE A 101 4.34 8.29 15.64
CA ILE A 101 4.62 9.67 16.08
C ILE A 101 6.02 10.10 15.63
N THR A 102 7.06 9.30 15.91
CA THR A 102 8.43 9.59 15.47
C THR A 102 8.54 9.69 13.95
N ALA A 103 7.85 8.83 13.20
CA ALA A 103 7.80 8.88 11.75
C ALA A 103 7.15 10.18 11.24
N SER A 104 6.05 10.59 11.88
CA SER A 104 5.36 11.85 11.57
C SER A 104 6.23 13.06 11.86
N GLU A 105 6.91 13.08 13.01
CA GLU A 105 7.85 14.14 13.37
C GLU A 105 8.98 14.24 12.35
N PHE A 106 9.57 13.11 11.93
CA PHE A 106 10.65 13.09 10.95
C PHE A 106 10.23 13.62 9.57
N VAL A 107 9.03 13.26 9.11
CA VAL A 107 8.48 13.73 7.82
C VAL A 107 8.22 15.24 7.86
N ASN A 108 7.67 15.74 8.97
CA ASN A 108 7.27 17.15 9.10
C ASN A 108 8.44 18.07 9.50
N HIS A 109 9.40 17.55 10.27
CA HIS A 109 10.52 18.29 10.85
C HIS A 109 11.82 17.58 10.49
N SER A 110 12.33 17.81 9.29
CA SER A 110 13.58 17.21 8.83
C SER A 110 14.85 17.92 9.35
N SER A 111 14.68 19.06 10.03
CA SER A 111 15.75 19.87 10.62
C SER A 111 15.36 20.34 12.02
N ASN A 112 16.34 20.41 12.92
CA ASN A 112 16.15 21.03 14.23
C ASN A 112 16.01 22.57 14.12
N GLN A 113 15.74 23.22 15.25
CA GLN A 113 15.61 24.69 15.35
C GLN A 113 16.87 25.45 14.88
N HIS A 114 18.03 24.79 14.84
CA HIS A 114 19.31 25.34 14.38
C HIS A 114 19.63 25.00 12.91
N GLY A 115 18.69 24.35 12.19
CA GLY A 115 18.85 23.98 10.79
C GLY A 115 19.68 22.72 10.53
N HIS A 116 20.15 22.03 11.57
CA HIS A 116 20.85 20.74 11.42
C HIS A 116 19.88 19.63 11.08
N ALA A 117 20.33 18.71 10.23
CA ALA A 117 19.60 17.50 9.91
C ALA A 117 19.29 16.70 11.18
N LEU A 118 18.02 16.29 11.35
CA LEU A 118 17.70 15.29 12.36
C LEU A 118 18.25 13.94 11.95
N THR A 119 18.75 13.19 12.93
CA THR A 119 19.18 11.80 12.77
C THR A 119 18.01 10.96 12.26
N LEU A 120 18.28 10.11 11.27
CA LEU A 120 17.31 9.19 10.70
C LEU A 120 16.78 8.25 11.79
N PRO A 121 15.48 8.26 12.11
CA PRO A 121 14.94 7.25 13.00
C PRO A 121 14.99 5.89 12.30
N ALA A 122 15.41 4.84 13.03
CA ALA A 122 15.27 3.47 12.57
C ALA A 122 13.79 3.06 12.61
N ILE A 123 13.05 3.39 11.54
CA ILE A 123 11.64 3.02 11.38
C ILE A 123 11.58 1.56 10.92
N ASN A 124 12.02 0.63 11.77
CA ASN A 124 11.91 -0.80 11.52
C ASN A 124 10.79 -1.36 12.38
N LEU A 125 9.76 -1.93 11.77
CA LEU A 125 8.66 -2.55 12.49
C LEU A 125 8.97 -4.02 12.77
N PRO A 126 8.92 -4.47 14.03
CA PRO A 126 9.42 -5.80 14.42
C PRO A 126 8.69 -6.95 13.73
N ASP A 127 7.40 -6.80 13.47
CA ASP A 127 6.55 -7.83 12.85
C ASP A 127 6.33 -7.61 11.35
N ALA A 128 7.07 -6.68 10.74
CA ALA A 128 6.96 -6.42 9.31
C ALA A 128 7.47 -7.61 8.49
N LYS A 129 6.67 -8.00 7.49
CA LYS A 129 7.02 -9.02 6.50
C LYS A 129 7.05 -8.39 5.11
N PRO A 130 7.94 -8.82 4.20
CA PRO A 130 7.92 -8.39 2.81
C PRO A 130 6.59 -8.81 2.15
N ARG A 131 5.93 -7.86 1.47
CA ARG A 131 4.59 -8.02 0.88
C ARG A 131 4.50 -7.36 -0.50
N GLY A 132 5.42 -7.74 -1.38
CA GLY A 132 5.37 -7.27 -2.76
C GLY A 132 4.53 -8.21 -3.64
N ILE A 133 3.62 -7.63 -4.42
CA ILE A 133 2.81 -8.33 -5.41
C ILE A 133 3.19 -7.78 -6.78
N LEU A 134 3.66 -8.65 -7.68
CA LEU A 134 3.97 -8.30 -9.06
C LEU A 134 2.90 -8.86 -9.98
N THR A 135 2.16 -7.95 -10.60
CA THR A 135 1.16 -8.25 -11.61
C THR A 135 1.69 -7.92 -12.98
N ILE A 136 1.75 -8.92 -13.85
CA ILE A 136 2.16 -8.80 -15.24
C ILE A 136 0.92 -8.80 -16.13
N ALA A 137 0.67 -7.68 -16.79
CA ALA A 137 -0.38 -7.58 -17.79
C ALA A 137 0.14 -6.82 -19.01
N GLN A 138 -0.23 -7.27 -20.21
CA GLN A 138 0.19 -6.59 -21.43
C GLN A 138 -0.41 -5.16 -21.48
N ALA A 139 0.20 -4.31 -22.30
CA ALA A 139 -0.34 -2.99 -22.54
C ALA A 139 -1.79 -3.10 -23.06
N ARG A 140 -2.68 -2.22 -22.60
CA ARG A 140 -4.11 -2.18 -22.96
C ARG A 140 -4.96 -3.37 -22.46
N MET A 141 -4.44 -4.25 -21.62
CA MET A 141 -5.23 -5.30 -20.95
C MET A 141 -5.90 -4.81 -19.64
N GLY A 142 -6.43 -3.59 -19.62
CA GLY A 142 -7.20 -3.11 -18.46
C GLY A 142 -6.41 -2.95 -17.16
N ARG A 143 -5.07 -2.84 -17.17
CA ARG A 143 -4.25 -2.58 -15.96
C ARG A 143 -4.80 -1.48 -15.07
N ARG A 144 -5.20 -0.37 -15.70
CA ARG A 144 -5.80 0.77 -15.00
C ARG A 144 -7.12 0.37 -14.36
N VAL A 145 -7.98 -0.34 -15.09
CA VAL A 145 -9.28 -0.84 -14.60
C VAL A 145 -9.12 -1.78 -13.41
N ILE A 146 -8.13 -2.68 -13.43
CA ILE A 146 -7.79 -3.56 -12.29
C ILE A 146 -7.46 -2.71 -11.05
N VAL A 147 -6.54 -1.76 -11.20
CA VAL A 147 -6.13 -0.88 -10.11
C VAL A 147 -7.30 -0.05 -9.60
N ASP A 148 -8.14 0.47 -10.50
CA ASP A 148 -9.32 1.24 -10.14
C ASP A 148 -10.33 0.41 -9.35
N ALA A 149 -10.50 -0.87 -9.70
CA ALA A 149 -11.38 -1.77 -8.96
C ALA A 149 -10.82 -2.11 -7.58
N ILE A 150 -9.51 -2.42 -7.48
CA ILE A 150 -8.83 -2.67 -6.19
C ILE A 150 -8.90 -1.44 -5.28
N GLN A 151 -8.57 -0.27 -5.83
CA GLN A 151 -8.66 0.99 -5.10
C GLN A 151 -10.11 1.35 -4.74
N GLY A 152 -11.07 1.08 -5.63
CA GLY A 152 -12.49 1.28 -5.36
C GLY A 152 -12.99 0.40 -4.21
N TYR A 153 -12.51 -0.84 -4.14
CA TYR A 153 -12.83 -1.77 -3.06
C TYR A 153 -12.23 -1.35 -1.71
N LEU A 154 -10.92 -1.05 -1.68
CA LEU A 154 -10.20 -0.70 -0.46
C LEU A 154 -10.40 0.75 0.00
N GLY A 155 -10.79 1.64 -0.90
CA GLY A 155 -10.87 3.08 -0.69
C GLY A 155 -9.59 3.83 -1.11
N SER A 156 -9.72 5.13 -1.37
CA SER A 156 -8.62 6.02 -1.78
C SER A 156 -8.48 7.28 -0.94
N GLU A 157 -9.53 7.67 -0.22
CA GLU A 157 -9.57 8.89 0.56
C GLU A 157 -8.85 8.71 1.90
N ALA A 158 -8.09 9.71 2.30
CA ALA A 158 -7.48 9.75 3.62
C ALA A 158 -8.56 9.90 4.70
N ARG A 159 -8.36 9.21 5.83
CA ARG A 159 -9.31 9.17 6.95
C ARG A 159 -8.58 9.39 8.26
N SER A 160 -9.31 9.89 9.26
CA SER A 160 -8.85 9.96 10.64
C SER A 160 -9.36 8.75 11.42
N VAL A 161 -8.47 8.10 12.15
CA VAL A 161 -8.75 6.95 13.00
C VAL A 161 -8.40 7.31 14.44
N THR A 162 -9.33 7.11 15.37
CA THR A 162 -9.16 7.49 16.78
C THR A 162 -8.79 6.29 17.63
N VAL A 163 -7.77 6.44 18.50
CA VAL A 163 -7.34 5.42 19.45
C VAL A 163 -7.46 5.95 20.87
N GLN A 164 -8.01 5.14 21.78
CA GLN A 164 -7.97 5.42 23.21
C GLN A 164 -6.62 5.00 23.80
N VAL A 165 -5.86 5.96 24.33
CA VAL A 165 -4.49 5.73 24.84
C VAL A 165 -4.40 5.67 26.37
N GLY A 166 -5.48 5.99 27.08
CA GLY A 166 -5.55 5.97 28.54
C GLY A 166 -6.96 6.23 29.05
N SER A 167 -7.11 6.61 30.32
CA SER A 167 -8.40 6.93 30.95
C SER A 167 -9.00 8.22 30.35
N GLY A 168 -9.70 8.09 29.23
CA GLY A 168 -10.42 9.17 28.56
C GLY A 168 -9.66 9.93 27.47
N GLN A 169 -8.36 9.68 27.28
CA GLN A 169 -7.59 10.33 26.22
C GLN A 169 -7.77 9.62 24.88
N VAL A 170 -8.17 10.40 23.87
CA VAL A 170 -8.35 9.96 22.47
C VAL A 170 -7.35 10.68 21.59
N VAL A 171 -6.56 9.93 20.82
CA VAL A 171 -5.61 10.47 19.85
C VAL A 171 -6.06 10.08 18.45
N ALA A 172 -6.02 11.04 17.52
CA ALA A 172 -6.35 10.82 16.12
C ALA A 172 -5.07 10.54 15.30
N TYR A 173 -5.16 9.53 14.43
CA TYR A 173 -4.12 9.14 13.50
C TYR A 173 -4.65 9.19 12.07
N TRP A 174 -3.79 9.55 11.12
CA TRP A 174 -4.15 9.50 9.71
C TRP A 174 -4.05 8.06 9.17
N MET A 175 -4.97 7.71 8.29
CA MET A 175 -4.99 6.46 7.53
C MET A 175 -5.21 6.78 6.05
N VAL A 176 -4.30 6.31 5.21
CA VAL A 176 -4.45 6.33 3.75
C VAL A 176 -4.64 4.89 3.27
N PRO A 177 -5.86 4.45 2.89
CA PRO A 177 -6.08 3.06 2.54
C PRO A 177 -5.28 2.61 1.32
N THR A 178 -5.25 3.42 0.26
CA THR A 178 -4.45 3.15 -0.94
C THR A 178 -3.82 4.43 -1.48
N LEU A 179 -2.60 4.32 -1.99
CA LEU A 179 -1.90 5.40 -2.69
C LEU A 179 -1.41 4.91 -4.04
N ARG A 180 -1.67 5.68 -5.10
CA ARG A 180 -1.26 5.34 -6.48
C ARG A 180 -0.14 6.24 -6.96
N VAL A 181 0.87 5.64 -7.56
CA VAL A 181 2.03 6.34 -8.10
C VAL A 181 2.41 5.73 -9.44
N GLN A 182 2.71 6.57 -10.42
CA GLN A 182 3.24 6.10 -11.70
C GLN A 182 4.74 5.84 -11.59
N TRP A 183 5.20 4.74 -12.19
CA TRP A 183 6.62 4.51 -12.38
C TRP A 183 7.24 5.66 -13.18
N PRO A 184 8.36 6.24 -12.72
CA PRO A 184 8.96 7.39 -13.39
C PRO A 184 9.67 6.97 -14.68
N ALA A 185 9.69 7.88 -15.65
CA ALA A 185 10.51 7.72 -16.84
C ALA A 185 11.99 7.55 -16.46
N GLY A 186 12.59 6.45 -16.93
CA GLY A 186 13.96 6.04 -16.62
C GLY A 186 14.20 5.53 -15.19
N GLY A 187 13.16 5.13 -14.46
CA GLY A 187 13.31 4.40 -13.18
C GLY A 187 13.92 5.17 -12.02
N SER A 188 14.10 6.49 -12.12
CA SER A 188 14.78 7.29 -11.09
C SER A 188 14.01 7.38 -9.77
N LEU A 189 14.64 6.97 -8.67
CA LEU A 189 14.10 7.08 -7.31
C LEU A 189 13.64 8.52 -6.97
N ARG A 190 14.44 9.54 -7.30
CA ARG A 190 14.08 10.95 -7.03
C ARG A 190 12.81 11.38 -7.77
N LYS A 191 12.63 10.94 -9.02
CA LYS A 191 11.40 11.23 -9.79
C LYS A 191 10.20 10.47 -9.23
N PHE A 192 10.40 9.22 -8.79
CA PHE A 192 9.37 8.42 -8.13
C PHE A 192 8.88 9.13 -6.86
N VAL A 193 9.79 9.51 -5.96
CA VAL A 193 9.47 10.20 -4.70
C VAL A 193 8.69 11.48 -4.96
N ARG A 194 9.11 12.30 -5.92
CA ARG A 194 8.37 13.52 -6.28
C ARG A 194 6.94 13.23 -6.74
N THR A 195 6.75 12.17 -7.52
CA THR A 195 5.43 11.75 -8.00
C THR A 195 4.59 11.21 -6.83
N LEU A 196 5.20 10.45 -5.93
CA LEU A 196 4.58 9.91 -4.72
C LEU A 196 4.11 11.04 -3.79
N LEU A 197 4.94 12.03 -3.51
CA LEU A 197 4.58 13.17 -2.66
C LEU A 197 3.41 13.97 -3.26
N ARG A 198 3.37 14.16 -4.58
CA ARG A 198 2.24 14.81 -5.24
C ARG A 198 0.95 14.00 -5.13
N SER A 199 1.03 12.68 -5.32
CA SER A 199 -0.12 11.80 -5.11
C SER A 199 -0.59 11.84 -3.65
N PHE A 200 0.34 11.90 -2.71
CA PHE A 200 0.04 11.98 -1.28
C PHE A 200 -0.67 13.29 -0.94
N ASP A 201 -0.09 14.42 -1.34
CA ASP A 201 -0.68 15.76 -1.16
C ASP A 201 -2.09 15.87 -1.75
N ALA A 202 -2.33 15.23 -2.90
CA ALA A 202 -3.66 15.21 -3.52
C ALA A 202 -4.72 14.45 -2.69
N VAL A 203 -4.31 13.44 -1.92
CA VAL A 203 -5.21 12.60 -1.12
C VAL A 203 -5.39 13.15 0.30
N THR A 204 -4.36 13.78 0.87
CA THR A 204 -4.36 14.28 2.25
C THR A 204 -4.58 15.79 2.37
N GLY A 205 -4.43 16.55 1.29
CA GLY A 205 -4.44 18.01 1.30
C GLY A 205 -3.17 18.64 1.87
N THR A 206 -2.09 17.87 2.04
CA THR A 206 -0.79 18.40 2.47
C THR A 206 -0.05 19.12 1.34
N ARG A 207 1.12 19.70 1.64
CA ARG A 207 2.01 20.37 0.66
C ARG A 207 3.45 19.89 0.79
N LEU A 208 3.64 18.59 1.04
CA LEU A 208 4.96 17.99 1.21
C LEU A 208 5.78 18.06 -0.09
N SER A 209 5.14 17.96 -1.24
CA SER A 209 5.81 18.04 -2.55
C SER A 209 6.32 19.42 -2.92
N GLU A 210 5.83 20.48 -2.26
CA GLU A 210 6.27 21.87 -2.46
C GLU A 210 7.50 22.22 -1.61
N GLN A 211 7.80 21.41 -0.60
CA GLN A 211 8.98 21.62 0.23
C GLN A 211 10.23 21.51 -0.63
N ARG A 212 11.16 22.46 -0.46
CA ARG A 212 12.43 22.51 -1.20
C ARG A 212 13.60 21.92 -0.42
N ARG A 213 13.37 21.60 0.85
CA ARG A 213 14.36 21.11 1.80
C ARG A 213 13.73 19.98 2.59
N GLY A 214 14.56 19.03 3.01
CA GLY A 214 14.18 17.95 3.91
C GLY A 214 14.62 16.58 3.41
N SER A 215 14.25 15.54 4.15
CA SER A 215 14.79 14.19 3.98
C SER A 215 14.56 13.62 2.57
N PHE A 216 13.50 14.04 1.87
CA PHE A 216 13.22 13.66 0.48
C PHE A 216 14.15 14.28 -0.58
N HIS A 217 14.99 15.25 -0.21
CA HIS A 217 15.90 15.97 -1.12
C HIS A 217 17.38 15.66 -0.87
N ARG A 218 17.67 14.74 0.05
CA ARG A 218 19.02 14.33 0.42
C ARG A 218 19.48 13.11 -0.40
N ASP A 219 20.44 12.37 0.12
CA ASP A 219 21.00 11.17 -0.50
C ASP A 219 20.02 9.99 -0.41
N GLU A 220 20.30 8.93 -1.16
CA GLU A 220 19.38 7.79 -1.33
C GLU A 220 18.94 7.11 -0.01
N PRO A 221 19.82 6.89 0.99
CA PRO A 221 19.42 6.30 2.27
C PRO A 221 18.40 7.17 3.03
N ASP A 222 18.56 8.50 2.95
CA ASP A 222 17.66 9.45 3.59
C ASP A 222 16.28 9.44 2.94
N VAL A 223 16.27 9.35 1.61
CA VAL A 223 15.05 9.25 0.82
C VAL A 223 14.30 7.96 1.15
N GLN A 224 15.00 6.85 1.26
CA GLN A 224 14.40 5.57 1.65
C GLN A 224 13.79 5.63 3.05
N ALA A 225 14.51 6.17 4.03
CA ALA A 225 13.99 6.32 5.39
C ALA A 225 12.77 7.25 5.43
N ALA A 226 12.79 8.34 4.65
CA ALA A 226 11.66 9.25 4.53
C ALA A 226 10.43 8.62 3.88
N LEU A 227 10.61 7.76 2.87
CA LEU A 227 9.52 6.97 2.29
C LEU A 227 8.90 6.03 3.32
N CYS A 228 9.72 5.27 4.05
CA CYS A 228 9.24 4.40 5.13
C CYS A 228 8.51 5.20 6.21
N ALA A 229 9.06 6.36 6.60
CA ALA A 229 8.45 7.25 7.57
C ALA A 229 7.08 7.74 7.13
N LEU A 230 6.97 8.21 5.88
CA LEU A 230 5.70 8.67 5.32
C LEU A 230 4.66 7.56 5.30
N GLY A 231 5.05 6.36 4.86
CA GLY A 231 4.14 5.20 4.85
C GLY A 231 3.62 4.84 6.24
N VAL A 232 4.50 4.81 7.24
CA VAL A 232 4.13 4.50 8.63
C VAL A 232 3.31 5.63 9.27
N ALA A 233 3.73 6.89 9.10
CA ALA A 233 3.03 8.05 9.64
C ALA A 233 1.59 8.18 9.11
N ALA A 234 1.39 7.86 7.83
CA ALA A 234 0.09 7.90 7.18
C ALA A 234 -0.75 6.62 7.36
N ASN A 235 -0.24 5.63 8.11
CA ASN A 235 -0.80 4.28 8.21
C ASN A 235 -1.25 3.76 6.82
N LEU A 236 -0.35 3.84 5.84
CA LEU A 236 -0.64 3.47 4.46
C LEU A 236 -1.04 2.00 4.38
N GLY A 237 -2.17 1.73 3.72
CA GLY A 237 -2.69 0.37 3.56
C GLY A 237 -2.05 -0.37 2.39
N LEU A 238 -1.97 0.27 1.23
CA LEU A 238 -1.40 -0.29 0.00
C LEU A 238 -0.75 0.79 -0.85
N LEU A 239 0.47 0.56 -1.31
CA LEU A 239 1.09 1.37 -2.37
C LEU A 239 0.92 0.66 -3.72
N ILE A 240 0.28 1.33 -4.68
CA ILE A 240 0.10 0.81 -6.04
C ILE A 240 1.04 1.56 -6.98
N VAL A 241 1.92 0.83 -7.65
CA VAL A 241 2.88 1.36 -8.61
C VAL A 241 2.46 0.95 -10.02
N GLU A 242 2.06 1.94 -10.82
CA GLU A 242 1.48 1.73 -12.15
C GLU A 242 2.45 2.04 -13.29
N ARG A 243 2.13 1.55 -14.48
CA ARG A 243 2.82 1.85 -15.75
C ARG A 243 4.30 1.47 -15.76
N ILE A 244 4.65 0.38 -15.08
CA ILE A 244 6.00 -0.19 -15.12
C ILE A 244 6.20 -0.82 -16.50
N ASN A 245 6.96 -0.15 -17.37
CA ASN A 245 7.23 -0.61 -18.74
C ASN A 245 8.69 -1.02 -18.88
N THR A 246 8.98 -1.91 -19.84
CA THR A 246 10.30 -2.54 -20.01
C THR A 246 11.42 -1.52 -20.02
N ARG A 247 11.32 -0.50 -20.89
CA ARG A 247 12.33 0.54 -21.07
C ARG A 247 12.71 1.26 -19.77
N ASP A 248 11.74 1.55 -18.92
CA ASP A 248 11.98 2.32 -17.70
C ASP A 248 12.43 1.43 -16.56
N ALA A 249 11.93 0.19 -16.49
CA ALA A 249 12.20 -0.77 -15.43
C ALA A 249 13.54 -1.50 -15.58
N THR A 250 14.09 -1.57 -16.80
CA THR A 250 15.41 -2.18 -17.09
C THR A 250 16.54 -1.15 -17.15
N SER A 251 16.24 0.13 -16.90
CA SER A 251 17.27 1.17 -16.87
C SER A 251 18.24 0.98 -15.70
N SER A 252 19.48 1.45 -15.84
CA SER A 252 20.49 1.32 -14.78
C SER A 252 20.08 2.00 -13.47
N SER A 253 19.28 3.06 -13.53
CA SER A 253 18.75 3.75 -12.35
C SER A 253 17.54 3.06 -11.71
N ALA A 254 16.92 2.09 -12.40
CA ALA A 254 15.75 1.38 -11.90
C ALA A 254 16.08 0.38 -10.78
N SER A 255 17.31 -0.14 -10.72
CA SER A 255 17.73 -1.08 -9.68
C SER A 255 17.57 -0.47 -8.29
N THR A 256 18.08 0.75 -8.09
CA THR A 256 17.92 1.50 -6.85
C THR A 256 16.44 1.66 -6.45
N LEU A 257 15.56 1.93 -7.42
CA LEU A 257 14.13 2.08 -7.14
C LEU A 257 13.50 0.74 -6.76
N TRP A 258 13.80 -0.35 -7.48
CA TRP A 258 13.33 -1.69 -7.12
C TRP A 258 13.79 -2.09 -5.72
N ASP A 259 15.06 -1.88 -5.40
CA ASP A 259 15.63 -2.17 -4.09
C ASP A 259 14.96 -1.35 -2.99
N THR A 260 14.72 -0.06 -3.25
CA THR A 260 14.02 0.84 -2.32
C THR A 260 12.59 0.35 -2.06
N LEU A 261 11.85 -0.08 -3.08
CA LEU A 261 10.50 -0.63 -2.91
C LEU A 261 10.52 -1.96 -2.12
N GLY A 262 11.49 -2.83 -2.40
CA GLY A 262 11.70 -4.07 -1.66
C GLY A 262 12.00 -3.81 -0.18
N GLN A 263 12.90 -2.87 0.11
CA GLN A 263 13.21 -2.45 1.48
C GLN A 263 12.02 -1.80 2.16
N PHE A 264 11.25 -0.94 1.46
CA PHE A 264 10.04 -0.33 2.01
C PHE A 264 9.07 -1.38 2.56
N THR A 265 8.77 -2.44 1.79
CA THR A 265 7.88 -3.50 2.27
C THR A 265 8.46 -4.26 3.47
N ARG A 266 9.76 -4.56 3.45
CA ARG A 266 10.43 -5.28 4.55
C ARG A 266 10.43 -4.46 5.84
N THR A 267 10.68 -3.17 5.73
CA THR A 267 10.84 -2.25 6.86
C THR A 267 9.51 -1.86 7.48
N THR A 268 8.45 -1.71 6.65
CA THR A 268 7.16 -1.18 7.11
C THR A 268 6.05 -2.23 7.19
N GLY A 269 6.19 -3.37 6.50
CA GLY A 269 5.14 -4.35 6.30
C GLY A 269 3.98 -3.83 5.45
N ILE A 270 4.12 -2.68 4.79
CA ILE A 270 3.08 -2.11 3.92
C ILE A 270 3.17 -2.82 2.56
N PRO A 271 2.08 -3.42 2.07
CA PRO A 271 2.11 -4.10 0.78
C PRO A 271 2.30 -3.12 -0.38
N ILE A 272 2.99 -3.61 -1.41
CA ILE A 272 3.13 -2.93 -2.71
C ILE A 272 2.51 -3.79 -3.80
N LEU A 273 1.64 -3.21 -4.62
CA LEU A 273 1.15 -3.79 -5.86
C LEU A 273 1.84 -3.12 -7.06
N CYS A 274 2.67 -3.87 -7.77
CA CYS A 274 3.38 -3.43 -8.97
C CYS A 274 2.66 -3.91 -10.24
N MET A 275 2.26 -2.98 -11.10
CA MET A 275 1.58 -3.28 -12.38
C MET A 275 2.56 -3.13 -13.55
N ALA A 276 3.15 -4.25 -13.97
CA ALA A 276 4.20 -4.32 -14.98
C ALA A 276 3.70 -4.85 -16.33
N THR A 277 4.33 -4.40 -17.42
CA THR A 277 4.29 -5.12 -18.69
C THR A 277 5.22 -6.34 -18.63
N PRO A 278 5.00 -7.40 -19.42
CA PRO A 278 5.83 -8.61 -19.40
C PRO A 278 7.35 -8.36 -19.41
N GLY A 279 7.86 -7.56 -20.36
CA GLY A 279 9.30 -7.28 -20.41
C GLY A 279 9.84 -6.43 -19.24
N ALA A 280 8.98 -5.77 -18.47
CA ALA A 280 9.36 -4.96 -17.32
C ALA A 280 9.46 -5.76 -16.02
N ALA A 281 8.94 -6.98 -16.00
CA ALA A 281 8.96 -7.84 -14.83
C ALA A 281 10.31 -8.53 -14.64
N ALA A 282 11.06 -8.80 -15.72
CA ALA A 282 12.33 -9.54 -15.68
C ALA A 282 13.34 -9.00 -14.63
N PRO A 283 13.53 -7.68 -14.45
CA PRO A 283 14.44 -7.15 -13.42
C PRO A 283 13.91 -7.25 -11.98
N GLY A 284 12.60 -7.32 -11.79
CA GLY A 284 11.95 -7.31 -10.48
C GLY A 284 11.77 -8.69 -9.84
N ILE A 285 12.09 -9.79 -10.55
CA ILE A 285 11.80 -11.18 -10.14
C ILE A 285 12.85 -11.75 -9.15
N THR A 286 13.86 -10.99 -8.72
CA THR A 286 14.93 -11.48 -7.83
C THR A 286 14.56 -11.56 -6.34
N GLY A 287 13.29 -11.38 -5.95
CA GLY A 287 12.81 -11.45 -4.55
C GLY A 287 11.54 -12.27 -4.35
N PRO A 288 11.10 -12.51 -3.10
CA PRO A 288 9.89 -13.27 -2.79
C PRO A 288 8.63 -12.44 -3.10
N LEU A 289 8.26 -12.37 -4.38
CA LEU A 289 7.05 -11.71 -4.86
C LEU A 289 6.01 -12.77 -5.25
N HIS A 290 4.75 -12.54 -4.90
CA HIS A 290 3.65 -13.30 -5.49
C HIS A 290 3.46 -12.84 -6.94
N HIS A 291 3.54 -13.80 -7.87
CA HIS A 291 3.54 -13.55 -9.31
C HIS A 291 2.18 -13.87 -9.93
N TYR A 292 1.60 -12.90 -10.62
CA TYR A 292 0.38 -13.07 -11.42
C TYR A 292 0.67 -12.69 -12.86
N GLU A 293 0.45 -13.63 -13.79
CA GLU A 293 0.59 -13.39 -15.22
C GLU A 293 -0.79 -13.45 -15.89
N PHE A 294 -1.11 -12.39 -16.64
CA PHE A 294 -2.35 -12.29 -17.40
C PHE A 294 -2.06 -12.50 -18.89
N ALA A 295 -2.32 -13.72 -19.37
CA ALA A 295 -2.38 -14.01 -20.80
C ALA A 295 -3.76 -13.65 -21.36
N ALA A 296 -3.81 -13.17 -22.60
CA ALA A 296 -5.09 -12.95 -23.27
C ALA A 296 -5.82 -14.30 -23.44
N PRO A 297 -7.12 -14.40 -23.12
CA PRO A 297 -7.93 -15.48 -23.65
C PRO A 297 -8.06 -15.23 -25.15
N TRP A 298 -7.57 -16.18 -25.95
CA TRP A 298 -7.83 -16.25 -27.39
C TRP A 298 -9.33 -16.39 -27.64
#